data_AF-W8Y731-F1
#
_entry.id   AF-W8Y731-F1
#
_cell.length_a   1.000
_cell.length_b   1.000
_cell.length_c   1.000
_cell.angle_alpha   90.00
_cell.angle_beta   90.00
_cell.angle_gamma   90.00
#
_symmetry.space_group_name_H-M   'P 1'
#
loop_
_entity.id
_entity.type
_entity.pdbx_description
1 polymer ?
#
loop_
_entity_poly.entity_id
_entity_poly.type
_entity_poly.pdbx_seq_one_letter_code
_entity_poly.pdbx_strand_id
1 'polypeptide(L)'
;MSSSEKKNEFLALVVTIFLSSIIATCLDAFFVHKQIYSFPARPFSSTFSVNIAFTLFVLPILTVIFIHISKKLSKVSIILFIISIGICASLFEQIAESLGLFVHSANWNHTYSLFGYMIFHSFIWNVYNWIKK
;
A
#
# COMPACT_ATOMS: atom_id res chain seq x y z
N MET A 1 13.44 16.65 -20.53
CA MET A 1 12.04 16.19 -20.50
C MET A 1 11.14 17.26 -21.09
N SER A 2 10.37 16.90 -22.11
CA SER A 2 9.40 17.79 -22.75
C SER A 2 8.23 18.13 -21.81
N SER A 3 7.45 19.16 -22.13
CA SER A 3 6.24 19.51 -21.38
C SER A 3 5.21 18.36 -21.37
N SER A 4 5.10 17.64 -22.49
CA SER A 4 4.22 16.47 -22.62
C SER A 4 4.64 15.31 -21.71
N GLU A 5 5.94 15.00 -21.66
CA GLU A 5 6.47 13.95 -20.78
C GLU A 5 6.23 14.26 -19.30
N LYS A 6 6.39 15.52 -18.88
CA LYS A 6 6.09 15.94 -17.50
C LYS A 6 4.60 15.78 -17.16
N LYS A 7 3.72 16.09 -18.11
CA LYS A 7 2.26 15.92 -17.93
C LYS A 7 1.88 14.45 -17.78
N ASN A 8 2.47 13.56 -18.59
CA ASN A 8 2.21 12.12 -18.51
C ASN A 8 2.75 11.52 -17.21
N GLU A 9 3.93 11.94 -16.74
CA GLU A 9 4.44 11.50 -15.43
C GLU A 9 3.56 11.95 -14.27
N PHE A 10 3.07 13.19 -14.29
CA PHE A 10 2.16 13.69 -13.26
C PHE A 10 0.84 12.93 -13.27
N LEU A 11 0.24 12.70 -14.45
CA LEU A 11 -0.99 11.92 -14.58
C LEU A 11 -0.80 10.49 -14.06
N ALA A 12 0.29 9.83 -14.47
CA ALA A 12 0.62 8.48 -14.00
C ALA A 12 0.74 8.44 -12.47
N LEU A 13 1.41 9.42 -11.87
CA LEU A 13 1.54 9.50 -10.41
C LEU A 13 0.17 9.67 -9.73
N VAL A 14 -0.65 10.62 -10.19
CA VAL A 14 -1.98 10.88 -9.62
C VAL A 14 -2.87 9.65 -9.72
N VAL A 15 -2.98 9.04 -10.89
CA VAL A 15 -3.81 7.84 -11.09
C VAL A 15 -3.31 6.69 -10.23
N THR A 16 -2.00 6.47 -10.14
CA THR A 16 -1.43 5.42 -9.31
C THR A 16 -1.72 5.64 -7.82
N ILE A 17 -1.67 6.88 -7.32
CA ILE A 17 -2.02 7.21 -5.92
C ILE A 17 -3.50 6.94 -5.63
N PHE A 18 -4.40 7.37 -6.52
CA PHE A 18 -5.82 7.13 -6.35
C PHE A 18 -6.13 5.63 -6.39
N LEU A 19 -5.57 4.92 -7.38
CA LEU A 19 -5.80 3.49 -7.54
C LEU A 19 -5.23 2.69 -6.36
N SER A 20 -4.03 3.02 -5.89
CA SER A 20 -3.41 2.33 -4.75
C SER A 20 -4.26 2.48 -3.49
N SER A 21 -4.76 3.69 -3.25
CA SER A 21 -5.64 3.98 -2.12
C SER A 21 -6.95 3.18 -2.23
N ILE A 22 -7.62 3.22 -3.38
CA ILE A 22 -8.87 2.47 -3.59
C ILE A 22 -8.67 0.96 -3.38
N ILE A 23 -7.66 0.37 -4.02
CA ILE A 23 -7.44 -1.09 -3.93
C ILE A 23 -7.10 -1.50 -2.51
N ALA A 24 -6.19 -0.79 -1.84
CA ALA A 24 -5.81 -1.12 -0.47
C ALA A 24 -7.00 -0.96 0.50
N THR A 25 -7.79 0.10 0.37
CA THR A 25 -9.01 0.28 1.20
C THR A 25 -10.06 -0.78 0.93
N CYS A 26 -10.22 -1.22 -0.33
CA CYS A 26 -11.13 -2.32 -0.67
C CYS A 26 -10.65 -3.65 -0.07
N LEU A 27 -9.35 -3.91 -0.08
CA LEU A 27 -8.76 -5.08 0.58
C LEU A 27 -8.97 -5.01 2.11
N ASP A 28 -8.72 -3.85 2.72
CA ASP A 28 -9.01 -3.62 4.13
C ASP A 28 -10.48 -3.89 4.47
N ALA A 29 -11.41 -3.31 3.70
CA ALA A 29 -12.83 -3.50 3.92
C ALA A 29 -13.23 -4.98 3.79
N PHE A 30 -12.66 -5.69 2.80
CA PHE A 30 -12.90 -7.11 2.60
C PHE A 30 -12.41 -7.95 3.79
N PHE A 31 -11.16 -7.76 4.22
CA PHE A 31 -10.59 -8.53 5.33
C PHE A 31 -11.23 -8.22 6.68
N VAL A 32 -11.57 -6.96 6.94
CA VAL A 32 -12.34 -6.55 8.12
C VAL A 32 -13.73 -7.18 8.12
N HIS A 33 -14.42 -7.17 6.97
CA HIS A 33 -15.73 -7.81 6.85
C HIS A 33 -15.65 -9.33 7.10
N LYS A 34 -14.58 -9.98 6.64
CA LYS A 34 -14.31 -11.40 6.90
C LYS A 34 -13.79 -11.70 8.31
N GLN A 35 -13.68 -10.70 9.19
CA GLN A 35 -13.14 -10.84 10.55
C GLN A 35 -11.72 -11.42 10.57
N ILE A 36 -10.96 -11.20 9.50
CA ILE A 36 -9.57 -11.66 9.40
C ILE A 36 -8.64 -10.75 10.20
N TYR A 37 -8.94 -9.45 10.24
CA TYR A 37 -8.37 -8.48 11.15
C TYR A 37 -9.32 -7.33 11.44
N SER A 38 -8.97 -6.45 12.36
CA SER A 38 -9.69 -5.23 12.69
C SER A 38 -8.75 -4.07 13.02
N PHE A 39 -9.27 -2.85 12.96
CA PHE A 39 -8.56 -1.64 13.38
C PHE A 39 -9.23 -1.05 14.62
N PRO A 40 -8.81 -1.39 15.85
CA PRO A 40 -9.47 -0.92 17.07
C PRO A 40 -9.33 0.60 17.25
N ALA A 41 -8.10 1.11 17.08
CA ALA A 41 -7.79 2.53 17.17
C ALA A 41 -7.86 3.18 15.78
N ARG A 42 -9.08 3.58 15.37
CA ARG A 42 -9.32 4.25 14.08
C ARG A 42 -10.22 5.50 14.21
N PRO A 43 -10.01 6.54 13.39
CA PRO A 43 -10.90 7.70 13.34
C PRO A 43 -12.30 7.32 12.87
N PHE A 44 -13.32 8.00 13.39
CA PHE A 44 -14.73 7.84 12.98
C PHE A 44 -15.21 6.37 12.99
N SER A 45 -14.88 5.64 14.06
CA SER A 45 -15.15 4.20 14.20
C SER A 45 -16.62 3.80 14.09
N SER A 46 -17.56 4.73 14.34
CA SER A 46 -19.01 4.54 14.16
C SER A 46 -19.45 4.50 12.69
N THR A 47 -18.64 5.05 11.77
CA THR A 47 -18.98 5.17 10.34
C THR A 47 -18.11 4.25 9.49
N PHE A 48 -16.80 4.21 9.75
CA PHE A 48 -15.86 3.41 8.98
C PHE A 48 -15.43 2.20 9.79
N SER A 49 -15.40 1.02 9.16
CA SER A 49 -14.83 -0.20 9.71
C SER A 49 -13.31 -0.28 9.50
N VAL A 50 -12.81 0.40 8.47
CA VAL A 50 -11.39 0.52 8.11
C VAL A 50 -10.76 1.79 8.68
N ASN A 51 -9.43 1.85 8.74
CA ASN A 51 -8.73 3.06 9.15
C ASN A 51 -8.67 4.10 8.01
N ILE A 52 -9.64 5.02 7.99
CA ILE A 52 -9.76 6.01 6.92
C ILE A 52 -8.58 7.00 6.88
N ALA A 53 -7.89 7.26 8.00
CA ALA A 53 -6.68 8.09 7.98
C ALA A 53 -5.52 7.40 7.28
N PHE A 54 -5.40 6.07 7.42
CA PHE A 54 -4.43 5.29 6.66
C PHE A 54 -4.71 5.39 5.15
N THR A 55 -5.98 5.33 4.77
CA THR A 55 -6.45 5.50 3.37
C THR A 55 -6.12 6.88 2.80
N LEU A 56 -6.46 7.95 3.52
CA LEU A 56 -6.41 9.32 2.98
C LEU A 56 -5.02 9.95 3.03
N PHE A 57 -4.17 9.51 3.96
CA PHE A 57 -2.86 10.14 4.19
C PHE A 57 -1.70 9.16 4.02
N VAL A 58 -1.72 8.05 4.76
CA VAL A 58 -0.56 7.16 4.81
C VAL A 58 -0.33 6.48 3.45
N LEU A 59 -1.35 5.91 2.84
CA LEU A 59 -1.25 5.22 1.55
C LEU A 59 -0.79 6.14 0.41
N PRO A 60 -1.36 7.34 0.22
CA PRO A 60 -0.86 8.30 -0.77
C PRO A 60 0.61 8.66 -0.57
N ILE A 61 1.03 8.95 0.68
CA ILE A 61 2.40 9.33 1.00
C ILE A 61 3.35 8.16 0.69
N LEU A 62 3.03 6.95 1.15
CA LEU A 62 3.83 5.75 0.89
C LEU A 62 3.92 5.46 -0.61
N THR A 63 2.81 5.61 -1.35
CA THR A 63 2.79 5.42 -2.81
C THR A 63 3.71 6.42 -3.51
N VAL A 64 3.65 7.70 -3.13
CA VAL A 64 4.55 8.74 -3.67
C VAL A 64 6.01 8.39 -3.41
N ILE A 65 6.35 8.04 -2.16
CA ILE A 65 7.72 7.68 -1.77
C ILE A 65 8.19 6.46 -2.56
N PHE A 66 7.37 5.41 -2.65
CA PHE A 66 7.68 4.20 -3.39
C PHE A 66 7.97 4.49 -4.87
N ILE A 67 7.09 5.24 -5.55
CA ILE A 67 7.30 5.61 -6.96
C ILE A 67 8.54 6.49 -7.12
N HIS A 68 8.76 7.47 -6.23
CA HIS A 68 9.90 8.37 -6.29
C HIS A 68 11.25 7.62 -6.19
N ILE A 69 11.35 6.66 -5.27
CA ILE A 69 12.54 5.83 -5.12
C ILE A 69 12.67 4.89 -6.32
N SER A 70 11.60 4.20 -6.71
CA SER A 70 11.61 3.19 -7.79
C SER A 70 12.05 3.78 -9.14
N LYS A 71 11.72 5.03 -9.45
CA LYS A 71 12.18 5.75 -10.65
C LYS A 71 13.71 5.86 -10.78
N LYS A 72 14.44 5.77 -9.66
CA LYS A 72 15.91 5.90 -9.60
C LYS A 72 16.63 4.54 -9.59
N LEU A 73 15.88 3.45 -9.54
CA LEU A 73 16.42 2.10 -9.37
C LEU A 73 16.46 1.34 -10.70
N SER A 74 17.42 0.41 -10.81
CA SER A 74 17.45 -0.57 -11.90
C SER A 74 16.31 -1.59 -11.76
N LYS A 75 16.00 -2.35 -12.82
CA LYS A 75 14.95 -3.38 -12.77
C LYS A 75 15.18 -4.40 -11.65
N VAL A 76 16.42 -4.87 -11.48
CA VAL A 76 16.79 -5.83 -10.41
C VAL A 76 16.69 -5.17 -9.04
N SER A 77 17.16 -3.93 -8.92
CA SER A 77 17.09 -3.17 -7.66
C SER A 77 15.65 -2.90 -7.23
N ILE A 78 14.70 -2.72 -8.17
CA ILE A 78 13.27 -2.58 -7.86
C ILE A 78 12.70 -3.87 -7.28
N ILE A 79 13.07 -5.03 -7.84
CA ILE A 79 12.62 -6.33 -7.30
C ILE A 79 13.11 -6.51 -5.87
N LEU A 80 14.40 -6.24 -5.61
CA LEU A 80 14.97 -6.28 -4.27
C LEU A 80 14.28 -5.27 -3.33
N PHE A 81 14.00 -4.07 -3.81
CA PHE A 81 13.32 -3.04 -3.02
C PHE A 81 11.90 -3.47 -2.64
N ILE A 82 11.14 -4.08 -3.55
CA ILE A 82 9.80 -4.61 -3.26
C ILE A 82 9.86 -5.75 -2.23
N ILE A 83 10.85 -6.64 -2.33
CA ILE A 83 11.06 -7.70 -1.33
C ILE A 83 11.35 -7.07 0.04
N SER A 84 12.26 -6.08 0.10
CA SER A 84 12.57 -5.37 1.34
C SER A 84 11.34 -4.68 1.93
N ILE A 85 10.51 -4.02 1.11
CA ILE A 85 9.24 -3.44 1.57
C ILE A 85 8.33 -4.52 2.14
N GLY A 86 8.19 -5.67 1.49
CA GLY A 86 7.37 -6.76 2.00
C GLY A 86 7.80 -7.22 3.39
N ILE A 87 9.11 -7.40 3.60
CA ILE A 87 9.67 -7.79 4.90
C ILE A 87 9.42 -6.70 5.94
N CYS A 88 9.77 -5.44 5.63
CA CYS A 88 9.60 -4.33 6.55
C CYS A 88 8.12 -4.11 6.92
N ALA A 89 7.22 -4.15 5.94
CA ALA A 89 5.79 -3.93 6.16
C ALA A 89 5.18 -5.03 7.04
N SER A 90 5.52 -6.30 6.79
CA SER A 90 5.06 -7.42 7.64
C SER A 90 5.59 -7.35 9.08
N LEU A 91 6.78 -6.78 9.30
CA LEU A 91 7.27 -6.48 10.65
C LEU A 91 6.53 -5.31 11.29
N PHE A 92 6.33 -4.21 10.55
CA PHE A 92 5.58 -3.04 11.04
C PHE A 92 4.13 -3.38 11.39
N GLU A 93 3.53 -4.30 10.67
CA GLU A 93 2.19 -4.80 10.93
C GLU A 93 2.10 -5.54 12.27
N GLN A 94 3.05 -6.42 12.59
CA GLN A 94 3.15 -7.06 13.91
C GLN A 94 3.41 -6.04 15.03
N ILE A 95 4.20 -5.01 14.76
CA ILE A 95 4.40 -3.90 15.70
C ILE A 95 3.09 -3.14 15.91
N ALA A 96 2.39 -2.78 14.84
CA ALA A 96 1.08 -2.13 14.92
C ALA A 96 0.06 -2.99 15.69
N GLU A 97 0.19 -4.31 15.58
CA GLU A 97 -0.59 -5.26 16.35
C GLU A 97 -0.29 -5.24 17.84
N SER A 98 0.99 -5.28 18.22
CA SER A 98 1.39 -5.13 19.63
C SER A 98 0.98 -3.79 20.25
N LEU A 99 0.82 -2.75 19.44
CA LEU A 99 0.36 -1.42 19.85
C LEU A 99 -1.18 -1.29 19.87
N GLY A 100 -1.92 -2.32 19.46
CA GLY A 100 -3.40 -2.31 19.41
C GLY A 100 -4.00 -1.42 18.32
N LEU A 101 -3.18 -0.95 17.38
CA LEU A 101 -3.63 -0.15 16.22
C LEU A 101 -4.31 -1.02 15.16
N PHE A 102 -3.95 -2.30 15.17
CA PHE A 102 -4.36 -3.34 14.24
C PHE A 102 -4.46 -4.65 15.02
N VAL A 103 -5.39 -5.54 14.72
CA VAL A 103 -5.46 -6.84 15.42
C VAL A 103 -5.88 -7.90 14.43
N HIS A 104 -5.09 -8.95 14.30
CA HIS A 104 -5.44 -10.10 13.48
C HIS A 104 -6.30 -11.11 14.23
N SER A 105 -7.03 -11.91 13.46
CA SER A 105 -7.59 -13.16 13.95
C SER A 105 -6.47 -14.15 14.28
N ALA A 106 -6.73 -15.04 15.24
CA ALA A 106 -5.76 -16.04 15.68
C ALA A 106 -5.29 -17.02 14.57
N ASN A 107 -6.03 -17.11 13.47
CA ASN A 107 -5.73 -17.99 12.34
C ASN A 107 -4.91 -17.28 11.24
N TRP A 108 -4.57 -16.01 11.41
CA TRP A 108 -3.78 -15.28 10.42
C TRP A 108 -2.34 -15.78 10.40
N ASN A 109 -1.82 -15.99 9.19
CA ASN A 109 -0.41 -16.28 8.97
C ASN A 109 0.26 -15.04 8.38
N HIS A 110 1.17 -14.42 9.12
CA HIS A 110 1.89 -13.22 8.69
C HIS A 110 2.69 -13.38 7.37
N THR A 111 2.95 -14.62 6.94
CA THR A 111 3.51 -14.90 5.61
C THR A 111 2.60 -14.37 4.49
N TYR A 112 1.28 -14.36 4.70
CA TYR A 112 0.33 -13.79 3.74
C TYR A 112 0.53 -12.28 3.59
N SER A 113 0.82 -11.56 4.67
CA SER A 113 1.11 -10.14 4.60
C SER A 113 2.39 -9.85 3.83
N LEU A 114 3.46 -10.61 4.05
CA LEU A 114 4.70 -10.50 3.29
C LEU A 114 4.45 -10.55 1.78
N PHE A 115 3.78 -11.60 1.31
CA PHE A 115 3.48 -11.75 -0.13
C PHE A 115 2.45 -10.72 -0.60
N GLY A 116 1.45 -10.38 0.22
CA GLY A 116 0.44 -9.37 -0.10
C GLY A 116 1.06 -8.00 -0.40
N TYR A 117 1.98 -7.54 0.46
CA TYR A 117 2.68 -6.27 0.24
C TYR A 117 3.56 -6.32 -1.01
N MET A 118 4.24 -7.44 -1.29
CA MET A 118 5.05 -7.60 -2.51
C MET A 118 4.20 -7.55 -3.78
N ILE A 119 3.07 -8.25 -3.79
CA ILE A 119 2.12 -8.27 -4.92
C ILE A 119 1.56 -6.87 -5.13
N PHE A 120 1.13 -6.21 -4.06
CA PHE A 120 0.59 -4.85 -4.12
C PHE A 120 1.59 -3.86 -4.75
N HIS A 121 2.82 -3.80 -4.23
CA HIS A 121 3.82 -2.85 -4.76
C HIS A 121 4.24 -3.19 -6.20
N SER A 122 4.32 -4.48 -6.55
CA SER A 122 4.57 -4.91 -7.93
C SER A 122 3.45 -4.45 -8.88
N PHE A 123 2.20 -4.61 -8.46
CA PHE A 123 1.03 -4.16 -9.23
C PHE A 123 1.04 -2.64 -9.43
N ILE A 124 1.22 -1.86 -8.35
CA ILE A 124 1.27 -0.39 -8.39
C ILE A 124 2.41 0.13 -9.27
N TRP A 125 3.58 -0.50 -9.23
CA TRP A 125 4.70 -0.16 -10.11
C TRP A 125 4.39 -0.43 -11.58
N ASN A 126 3.73 -1.53 -11.89
CA ASN A 126 3.31 -1.85 -13.25
C ASN A 126 2.27 -0.86 -13.79
N VAL A 127 1.28 -0.47 -12.97
CA VAL A 127 0.28 0.55 -13.35
C VAL A 127 0.95 1.89 -13.65
N TYR A 128 1.83 2.35 -12.77
CA TYR A 128 2.54 3.62 -12.99
C TYR A 128 3.30 3.63 -14.32
N ASN A 129 4.03 2.55 -14.62
CA ASN A 129 4.78 2.44 -15.87
C ASN A 129 3.88 2.28 -17.10
N TRP A 130 2.72 1.65 -16.95
CA TRP A 130 1.76 1.50 -18.04
C TRP A 130 1.16 2.85 -18.44
N ILE A 131 0.78 3.69 -17.47
CA ILE A 131 0.19 5.01 -17.72
C ILE A 131 1.23 6.04 -18.16
N LYS A 132 2.47 5.92 -17.64
CA LYS A 132 3.56 6.83 -18.01
C LYS A 132 3.97 6.70 -19.49
N LYS A 133 3.89 5.49 -20.04
CA LYS A 133 4.24 5.19 -21.44
C LYS A 133 3.32 5.94 -22.39
#